data_AF-A0A1V4S0M3-F1
#
_entry.id   AF-A0A1V4S0M3-F1
#
_cell.length_a   1.000
_cell.length_b   1.000
_cell.length_c   1.000
_cell.angle_alpha   90.00
_cell.angle_beta   90.00
_cell.angle_gamma   90.00
#
_symmetry.space_group_name_H-M   'P 1'
#
loop_
_entity.id
_entity.type
_entity.pdbx_description
1 polymer ?
#
loop_
_entity_poly.entity_id
_entity_poly.type
_entity_poly.pdbx_seq_one_letter_code
_entity_poly.pdbx_strand_id
1 'polypeptide(L)'
;MIARGNGKEQKLIAQKNAKQENFRTLDKSLRIQKIIDTATDLFRRKGYRSTSLDDVSRELGVTKAAIYHYVSSKEEILSIIYIQALQHIFRNTNEILNKDIPPNEKLRLLLSNHVKNIIIQPLSMMCVFFSEENQLPEKEFRKIQNEKNKYNRIVEEIIKEGISLGIFRKTDPKLQTFAILGMCNWVYKWYKPKHGSFTPDQIADHFVNLLETGYLKCNQQKTQFLLESEQQKKGKTVTKKEYYQRLRTQCIDMLNLIDKMEKSG
;
A
#
# COMPACT_ATOMS: atom_id res chain seq x y z
N MET A 1 -27.50 54.60 -22.71
CA MET A 1 -27.70 53.17 -22.40
C MET A 1 -26.36 52.51 -22.01
N ILE A 2 -25.65 53.02 -20.99
CA ILE A 2 -24.32 52.51 -20.56
C ILE A 2 -24.18 52.74 -19.04
N ALA A 3 -24.69 51.85 -18.20
CA ALA A 3 -24.49 51.95 -16.73
C ALA A 3 -24.79 50.65 -15.95
N ARG A 4 -24.69 49.46 -16.55
CA ARG A 4 -24.94 48.19 -15.84
C ARG A 4 -23.74 47.22 -15.78
N GLY A 5 -22.56 47.64 -16.28
CA GLY A 5 -21.33 46.82 -16.30
C GLY A 5 -20.40 46.98 -15.07
N ASN A 6 -20.29 48.18 -14.49
CA ASN A 6 -19.24 48.52 -13.51
C ASN A 6 -19.34 47.78 -12.16
N GLY A 7 -20.53 47.39 -11.70
CA GLY A 7 -20.71 46.80 -10.37
C GLY A 7 -20.21 45.35 -10.23
N LYS A 8 -20.21 44.57 -11.31
CA LYS A 8 -19.69 43.19 -11.30
C LYS A 8 -18.17 43.15 -11.36
N GLU A 9 -17.58 44.05 -12.14
CA GLU A 9 -16.13 44.15 -12.32
C GLU A 9 -15.44 44.68 -11.05
N GLN A 10 -15.99 45.70 -10.41
CA GLN A 10 -15.49 46.21 -9.12
C GLN A 10 -15.58 45.16 -7.99
N LYS A 11 -16.65 44.34 -7.95
CA LYS A 11 -16.74 43.22 -6.99
C LYS A 11 -15.69 42.14 -7.23
N LEU A 12 -15.40 41.82 -8.50
CA LEU A 12 -14.38 40.83 -8.86
C LEU A 12 -12.97 41.31 -8.48
N ILE A 13 -12.68 42.60 -8.70
CA ILE A 13 -11.40 43.22 -8.31
C ILE A 13 -11.24 43.25 -6.79
N ALA A 14 -12.29 43.62 -6.04
CA ALA A 14 -12.27 43.62 -4.58
C ALA A 14 -12.05 42.21 -3.99
N GLN A 15 -12.72 41.18 -4.54
CA GLN A 15 -12.50 39.79 -4.13
C GLN A 15 -11.07 39.31 -4.43
N LYS A 16 -10.51 39.69 -5.57
CA LYS A 16 -9.14 39.33 -5.94
C LYS A 16 -8.11 39.99 -5.01
N ASN A 17 -8.30 41.27 -4.70
CA ASN A 17 -7.44 42.00 -3.76
C ASN A 17 -7.52 41.42 -2.34
N ALA A 18 -8.72 41.07 -1.86
CA ALA A 18 -8.91 40.45 -0.55
C ALA A 18 -8.23 39.07 -0.45
N LYS A 19 -8.33 38.23 -1.50
CA LYS A 19 -7.60 36.95 -1.55
C LYS A 19 -6.07 37.15 -1.52
N GLN A 20 -5.59 38.16 -2.25
CA GLN A 20 -4.16 38.47 -2.33
C GLN A 20 -3.59 38.99 -1.00
N GLU A 21 -4.29 39.88 -0.30
CA GLU A 21 -3.90 40.33 1.05
C GLU A 21 -3.93 39.20 2.07
N ASN A 22 -4.98 38.37 2.05
CA ASN A 22 -5.09 37.22 2.93
C ASN A 22 -3.95 36.20 2.67
N PHE A 23 -3.50 36.02 1.43
CA PHE A 23 -2.34 35.18 1.15
C PHE A 23 -1.02 35.79 1.66
N ARG A 24 -0.85 37.11 1.55
CA ARG A 24 0.38 37.84 1.93
C ARG A 24 0.55 38.07 3.43
N THR A 25 -0.47 37.86 4.23
CA THR A 25 -0.41 38.00 5.70
C THR A 25 -0.07 36.69 6.40
N LEU A 26 -0.18 35.56 5.70
CA LEU A 26 0.18 34.25 6.22
C LEU A 26 1.68 34.06 6.39
N ASP A 27 2.06 33.20 7.33
CA ASP A 27 3.42 32.68 7.40
C ASP A 27 3.78 31.84 6.14
N LYS A 28 5.07 31.55 5.98
CA LYS A 28 5.60 30.83 4.81
C LYS A 28 4.99 29.43 4.67
N SER A 29 4.84 28.69 5.76
CA SER A 29 4.28 27.32 5.76
C SER A 29 2.83 27.30 5.31
N LEU A 30 1.99 28.20 5.82
CA LEU A 30 0.58 28.30 5.48
C LEU A 30 0.36 28.72 4.03
N ARG A 31 1.24 29.55 3.47
CA ARG A 31 1.23 29.87 2.03
C ARG A 31 1.55 28.66 1.17
N ILE A 32 2.61 27.92 1.53
CA ILE A 32 2.97 26.68 0.84
C ILE A 32 1.79 25.70 0.90
N GLN A 33 1.17 25.54 2.07
CA GLN A 33 0.00 24.67 2.20
C GLN A 33 -1.18 25.13 1.34
N LYS A 34 -1.51 26.43 1.32
CA LYS A 34 -2.55 26.96 0.41
C LYS A 34 -2.26 26.68 -1.07
N ILE A 35 -1.01 26.77 -1.49
CA ILE A 35 -0.58 26.43 -2.86
C ILE A 35 -0.85 24.94 -3.13
N ILE A 36 -0.41 24.07 -2.22
CA ILE A 36 -0.56 22.62 -2.31
C ILE A 36 -2.04 22.22 -2.35
N ASP A 37 -2.85 22.75 -1.44
CA ASP A 37 -4.29 22.45 -1.36
C ASP A 37 -5.01 22.86 -2.63
N THR A 38 -4.70 24.07 -3.14
CA THR A 38 -5.29 24.57 -4.39
C THR A 38 -4.89 23.73 -5.58
N ALA A 39 -3.60 23.37 -5.69
CA ALA A 39 -3.12 22.51 -6.76
C ALA A 39 -3.72 21.11 -6.69
N THR A 40 -3.89 20.55 -5.49
CA THR A 40 -4.53 19.24 -5.26
C THR A 40 -5.97 19.24 -5.76
N ASP A 41 -6.74 20.29 -5.45
CA ASP A 41 -8.12 20.41 -5.96
C ASP A 41 -8.15 20.59 -7.48
N LEU A 42 -7.22 21.37 -8.05
CA LEU A 42 -7.11 21.52 -9.51
C LEU A 42 -6.72 20.21 -10.19
N PHE A 43 -5.78 19.44 -9.65
CA PHE A 43 -5.41 18.12 -10.17
C PHE A 43 -6.61 17.17 -10.15
N ARG A 44 -7.43 17.23 -9.10
CA ARG A 44 -8.65 16.43 -8.98
C ARG A 44 -9.72 16.85 -9.99
N ARG A 45 -9.93 18.16 -10.22
CA ARG A 45 -10.98 18.68 -11.11
C ARG A 45 -10.62 18.67 -12.59
N LYS A 46 -9.38 19.05 -12.93
CA LYS A 46 -8.91 19.23 -14.31
C LYS A 46 -7.97 18.13 -14.79
N GLY A 47 -7.46 17.30 -13.89
CA GLY A 47 -6.37 16.37 -14.17
C GLY A 47 -5.00 17.01 -13.96
N TYR A 48 -4.05 16.20 -13.50
CA TYR A 48 -2.67 16.63 -13.22
C TYR A 48 -1.97 17.21 -14.46
N ARG A 49 -2.03 16.51 -15.60
CA ARG A 49 -1.34 16.93 -16.83
C ARG A 49 -1.85 18.25 -17.39
N SER A 50 -3.17 18.50 -17.28
CA SER A 50 -3.83 19.71 -17.77
C SER A 50 -3.79 20.90 -16.80
N THR A 51 -3.20 20.73 -15.62
CA THR A 51 -3.03 21.82 -14.64
C THR A 51 -1.64 22.43 -14.76
N SER A 52 -1.55 23.76 -14.66
CA SER A 52 -0.30 24.53 -14.64
C SER A 52 -0.13 25.35 -13.34
N LEU A 53 1.07 25.85 -13.05
CA LEU A 53 1.28 26.80 -11.94
C LEU A 53 0.51 28.12 -12.16
N ASP A 54 0.25 28.47 -13.42
CA ASP A 54 -0.58 29.63 -13.77
C ASP A 54 -2.03 29.43 -13.35
N ASP A 55 -2.58 28.22 -13.53
CA ASP A 55 -3.92 27.88 -13.03
C ASP A 55 -4.00 28.04 -11.52
N VAL A 56 -2.98 27.57 -10.79
CA VAL A 56 -2.90 27.70 -9.33
C VAL A 56 -2.84 29.17 -8.92
N SER A 57 -2.01 29.98 -9.60
CA SER A 57 -1.91 31.42 -9.32
C SER A 57 -3.25 32.14 -9.51
N ARG A 58 -3.99 31.78 -10.58
CA ARG A 58 -5.29 32.37 -10.92
C ARG A 58 -6.37 31.98 -9.92
N GLU A 59 -6.41 30.72 -9.49
CA GLU A 59 -7.37 30.22 -8.49
C GLU A 59 -7.16 30.88 -7.11
N LEU A 60 -5.88 31.06 -6.72
CA LEU A 60 -5.50 31.77 -5.49
C LEU A 60 -5.65 33.30 -5.58
N GLY A 61 -5.76 33.86 -6.79
CA GLY A 61 -5.82 35.31 -6.99
C GLY A 61 -4.49 36.03 -6.72
N VAL A 62 -3.36 35.33 -6.85
CA VAL A 62 -2.01 35.88 -6.62
C VAL A 62 -1.22 35.94 -7.93
N THR A 63 -0.10 36.68 -7.92
CA THR A 63 0.77 36.77 -9.10
C THR A 63 1.55 35.47 -9.31
N LYS A 64 1.92 35.16 -10.55
CA LYS A 64 2.82 34.03 -10.87
C LYS A 64 4.11 34.10 -10.06
N ALA A 65 4.74 35.28 -10.00
CA ALA A 65 5.97 35.50 -9.23
C ALA A 65 5.82 35.12 -7.75
N ALA A 66 4.64 35.35 -7.15
CA ALA A 66 4.38 34.94 -5.77
C ALA A 66 4.35 33.42 -5.60
N ILE A 67 3.81 32.66 -6.56
CA ILE A 67 3.82 31.19 -6.54
C ILE A 67 5.24 30.65 -6.77
N TYR A 68 5.93 31.16 -7.80
CA TYR A 68 7.28 30.72 -8.17
C TYR A 68 8.33 30.96 -7.07
N HIS A 69 8.07 31.89 -6.16
CA HIS A 69 8.89 32.10 -4.97
C HIS A 69 8.83 30.92 -3.97
N TYR A 70 7.73 30.15 -3.94
CA TYR A 70 7.55 29.04 -3.00
C TYR A 70 7.76 27.67 -3.63
N VAL A 71 7.43 27.52 -4.92
CA VAL A 71 7.53 26.26 -5.66
C VAL A 71 8.09 26.53 -7.04
N SER A 72 9.04 25.70 -7.46
CA SER A 72 9.75 25.84 -8.74
C SER A 72 8.99 25.21 -9.90
N SER A 73 8.15 24.21 -9.64
CA SER A 73 7.51 23.39 -10.67
C SER A 73 6.23 22.71 -10.17
N LYS A 74 5.43 22.19 -11.11
CA LYS A 74 4.25 21.39 -10.78
C LYS A 74 4.64 20.02 -10.20
N GLU A 75 5.78 19.51 -10.63
CA GLU A 75 6.38 18.26 -10.20
C GLU A 75 6.85 18.36 -8.73
N GLU A 76 7.38 19.51 -8.31
CA GLU A 76 7.66 19.79 -6.89
C GLU A 76 6.38 19.83 -6.05
N ILE A 77 5.29 20.41 -6.56
CA ILE A 77 4.00 20.33 -5.84
C ILE A 77 3.56 18.88 -5.71
N LEU A 78 3.62 18.09 -6.79
CA LEU A 78 3.24 16.69 -6.76
C LEU A 78 4.08 15.88 -5.76
N SER A 79 5.39 16.13 -5.71
CA SER A 79 6.27 15.46 -4.76
C SER A 79 5.93 15.81 -3.32
N ILE A 80 5.64 17.08 -3.02
CA ILE A 80 5.23 17.50 -1.68
C ILE A 80 3.91 16.85 -1.28
N ILE A 81 2.91 16.85 -2.16
CA ILE A 81 1.62 16.18 -1.93
C ILE A 81 1.85 14.71 -1.57
N TYR A 82 2.68 14.02 -2.35
CA TYR A 82 2.96 12.61 -2.13
C TYR A 82 3.71 12.35 -0.83
N ILE A 83 4.73 13.17 -0.51
CA ILE A 83 5.48 13.06 0.75
C ILE A 83 4.56 13.32 1.95
N GLN A 84 3.68 14.32 1.89
CA GLN A 84 2.70 14.59 2.93
C GLN A 84 1.74 13.39 3.12
N ALA A 85 1.29 12.78 2.02
CA ALA A 85 0.46 11.57 2.06
C ALA A 85 1.21 10.41 2.73
N LEU A 86 2.46 10.14 2.34
CA LEU A 86 3.30 9.11 2.97
C LEU A 86 3.53 9.38 4.47
N GLN A 87 3.77 10.63 4.87
CA GLN A 87 3.92 11.00 6.27
C GLN A 87 2.64 10.74 7.08
N HIS A 88 1.47 10.98 6.49
CA HIS A 88 0.21 10.63 7.13
C HIS A 88 0.05 9.12 7.30
N ILE A 89 0.45 8.35 6.29
CA ILE A 89 0.44 6.89 6.28
C ILE A 89 1.32 6.32 7.39
N PHE A 90 2.49 6.91 7.64
CA PHE A 90 3.38 6.48 8.72
C PHE A 90 2.76 6.60 10.10
N ARG A 91 1.83 7.54 10.35
CA ARG A 91 1.15 7.66 11.64
C ARG A 91 0.36 6.40 11.99
N ASN A 92 -0.51 5.94 11.09
CA ASN A 92 -1.30 4.71 11.30
C ASN A 92 -0.39 3.48 11.35
N THR A 93 0.69 3.47 10.56
CA THR A 93 1.67 2.37 10.56
C THR A 93 2.36 2.27 11.92
N ASN A 94 2.77 3.39 12.51
CA ASN A 94 3.41 3.41 13.83
C ASN A 94 2.48 2.91 14.94
N GLU A 95 1.18 3.22 14.88
CA GLU A 95 0.19 2.66 15.82
C GLU A 95 0.12 1.14 15.75
N ILE A 96 0.23 0.54 14.56
CA ILE A 96 0.28 -0.91 14.38
C ILE A 96 1.59 -1.48 14.93
N LEU A 97 2.73 -0.82 14.67
CA LEU A 97 4.04 -1.28 15.13
C LEU A 97 4.17 -1.31 16.65
N ASN A 98 3.55 -0.35 17.33
CA ASN A 98 3.55 -0.22 18.79
C ASN A 98 2.65 -1.24 19.49
N LYS A 99 1.88 -2.06 18.76
CA LYS A 99 1.09 -3.15 19.35
C LYS A 99 2.01 -4.31 19.76
N ASP A 100 1.76 -4.85 20.94
CA ASP A 100 2.40 -6.08 21.41
C ASP A 100 1.63 -7.31 20.88
N ILE A 101 1.84 -7.62 19.60
CA ILE A 101 1.20 -8.74 18.90
C ILE A 101 2.23 -9.46 18.01
N PRO A 102 2.03 -10.74 17.68
CA PRO A 102 2.95 -11.51 16.84
C PRO A 102 3.19 -10.90 15.44
N PRO A 103 4.37 -11.11 14.82
CA PRO A 103 4.70 -10.58 13.49
C PRO A 103 3.68 -10.89 12.38
N ASN A 104 3.04 -12.06 12.38
CA ASN A 104 2.00 -12.41 11.42
C ASN A 104 0.76 -11.52 11.56
N GLU A 105 0.34 -11.23 12.80
CA GLU A 105 -0.76 -10.30 13.07
C GLU A 105 -0.39 -8.86 12.68
N LYS A 106 0.83 -8.41 13.01
CA LYS A 106 1.33 -7.09 12.58
C LYS A 106 1.32 -6.95 11.06
N LEU A 107 1.83 -7.96 10.34
CA LEU A 107 1.88 -7.97 8.89
C LEU A 107 0.47 -7.93 8.31
N ARG A 108 -0.47 -8.72 8.85
CA ARG A 108 -1.88 -8.70 8.43
C ARG A 108 -2.51 -7.31 8.55
N LEU A 109 -2.36 -6.66 9.71
CA LEU A 109 -2.88 -5.30 9.94
C LEU A 109 -2.23 -4.28 9.00
N LEU A 110 -0.92 -4.39 8.79
CA LEU A 110 -0.18 -3.48 7.91
C LEU A 110 -0.62 -3.63 6.46
N LEU A 111 -0.84 -4.85 5.96
CA LEU A 111 -1.34 -5.11 4.61
C LEU A 111 -2.76 -4.59 4.42
N SER A 112 -3.64 -4.82 5.39
CA SER A 112 -5.01 -4.29 5.36
C SER A 112 -5.00 -2.76 5.32
N ASN A 113 -4.21 -2.12 6.20
CA ASN A 113 -4.01 -0.67 6.17
C ASN A 113 -3.43 -0.18 4.82
N HIS A 114 -2.50 -0.93 4.24
CA HIS A 114 -1.88 -0.57 2.97
C HIS A 114 -2.88 -0.58 1.82
N VAL A 115 -3.63 -1.67 1.65
CA VAL A 115 -4.63 -1.75 0.57
C VAL A 115 -5.70 -0.68 0.76
N LYS A 116 -6.25 -0.55 1.97
CA LYS A 116 -7.41 0.31 2.24
C LYS A 116 -7.05 1.79 2.26
N ASN A 117 -6.07 2.17 3.08
CA ASN A 117 -5.80 3.56 3.42
C ASN A 117 -4.65 4.16 2.60
N ILE A 118 -3.68 3.34 2.18
CA ILE A 118 -2.56 3.83 1.36
C ILE A 118 -2.94 3.84 -0.11
N ILE A 119 -3.56 2.77 -0.62
CA ILE A 119 -3.81 2.65 -2.06
C ILE A 119 -5.23 3.10 -2.44
N ILE A 120 -6.26 2.54 -1.80
CA ILE A 120 -7.64 2.74 -2.26
C ILE A 120 -8.24 4.08 -1.80
N GLN A 121 -8.07 4.48 -0.55
CA GLN A 121 -8.65 5.73 -0.05
C GLN A 121 -8.17 6.96 -0.86
N PRO A 122 -6.85 7.15 -1.12
CA PRO A 122 -6.35 8.21 -1.98
C PRO A 122 -6.18 7.75 -3.45
N LEU A 123 -7.00 6.83 -3.97
CA LEU A 123 -6.78 6.17 -5.27
C LEU A 123 -6.46 7.13 -6.42
N SER A 124 -7.20 8.23 -6.56
CA SER A 124 -6.95 9.20 -7.64
C SER A 124 -5.55 9.81 -7.58
N MET A 125 -5.04 10.08 -6.37
CA MET A 125 -3.69 10.57 -6.14
C MET A 125 -2.66 9.49 -6.47
N MET A 126 -2.90 8.24 -6.03
CA MET A 126 -2.01 7.12 -6.31
C MET A 126 -1.94 6.80 -7.81
N CYS A 127 -3.05 6.90 -8.56
CA CYS A 127 -3.03 6.76 -10.01
C CYS A 127 -2.12 7.79 -10.68
N VAL A 128 -2.20 9.07 -10.28
CA VAL A 128 -1.31 10.13 -10.79
C VAL A 128 0.13 9.85 -10.39
N PHE A 129 0.37 9.49 -9.13
CA PHE A 129 1.72 9.21 -8.65
C PHE A 129 2.38 8.09 -9.46
N PHE A 130 1.76 6.91 -9.53
CA PHE A 130 2.36 5.77 -10.23
C PHE A 130 2.43 5.96 -11.76
N SER A 131 1.59 6.84 -12.35
CA SER A 131 1.71 7.16 -13.78
C SER A 131 2.82 8.16 -14.09
N GLU A 132 3.16 9.03 -13.15
CA GLU A 132 4.13 10.12 -13.37
C GLU A 132 5.48 9.90 -12.65
N GLU A 133 5.61 8.92 -11.73
CA GLU A 133 6.80 8.77 -10.88
C GLU A 133 8.11 8.67 -11.67
N ASN A 134 8.09 8.00 -12.83
CA ASN A 134 9.26 7.84 -13.69
C ASN A 134 9.59 9.08 -14.56
N GLN A 135 8.71 10.09 -14.55
CA GLN A 135 8.88 11.35 -15.26
C GLN A 135 9.25 12.50 -14.32
N LEU A 136 9.29 12.25 -13.01
CA LEU A 136 9.67 13.27 -12.03
C LEU A 136 11.14 13.65 -12.20
N PRO A 137 11.50 14.93 -11.98
CA PRO A 137 12.88 15.34 -11.87
C PRO A 137 13.61 14.53 -10.81
N GLU A 138 14.87 14.17 -11.08
CA GLU A 138 15.71 13.31 -10.23
C GLU A 138 15.69 13.71 -8.75
N LYS A 139 15.73 15.02 -8.47
CA LYS A 139 15.66 15.58 -7.11
C LYS A 139 14.38 15.18 -6.39
N GLU A 140 13.24 15.28 -7.05
CA GLU A 140 11.93 14.98 -6.48
C GLU A 140 11.69 13.47 -6.37
N PHE A 141 12.11 12.73 -7.40
CA PHE A 141 12.10 11.27 -7.38
C PHE A 141 12.88 10.71 -6.18
N ARG A 142 14.10 11.21 -5.92
CA ARG A 142 14.91 10.77 -4.78
C ARG A 142 14.25 11.01 -3.42
N LYS A 143 13.60 12.17 -3.22
CA LYS A 143 12.88 12.44 -1.96
C LYS A 143 11.78 11.41 -1.72
N ILE A 144 11.01 11.12 -2.76
CA ILE A 144 9.93 10.15 -2.72
C ILE A 144 10.48 8.73 -2.47
N GLN A 145 11.54 8.34 -3.17
CA GLN A 145 12.16 7.05 -3.01
C GLN A 145 12.70 6.84 -1.59
N ASN A 146 13.24 7.89 -0.96
CA ASN A 146 13.69 7.83 0.42
C ASN A 146 12.55 7.52 1.39
N GLU A 147 11.38 8.13 1.21
CA GLU A 147 10.21 7.83 2.04
C GLU A 147 9.65 6.42 1.76
N LYS A 148 9.56 6.00 0.49
CA LYS A 148 9.19 4.60 0.12
C LYS A 148 10.13 3.59 0.79
N ASN A 149 11.43 3.87 0.81
CA ASN A 149 12.42 3.01 1.44
C ASN A 149 12.23 2.88 2.96
N LYS A 150 11.79 3.94 3.66
CA LYS A 150 11.46 3.85 5.09
C LYS A 150 10.31 2.88 5.33
N TYR A 151 9.25 2.96 4.52
CA TYR A 151 8.11 2.06 4.62
C TYR A 151 8.50 0.60 4.29
N ASN A 152 9.31 0.40 3.25
CA ASN A 152 9.81 -0.93 2.91
C ASN A 152 10.61 -1.54 4.06
N ARG A 153 11.49 -0.76 4.72
CA ARG A 153 12.26 -1.25 5.88
C ARG A 153 11.37 -1.72 7.01
N ILE A 154 10.28 -1.01 7.32
CA ILE A 154 9.33 -1.42 8.36
C ILE A 154 8.80 -2.84 8.08
N VAL A 155 8.35 -3.08 6.85
CA VAL A 155 7.81 -4.39 6.45
C VAL A 155 8.90 -5.46 6.46
N GLU A 156 10.10 -5.12 5.99
CA GLU A 156 11.25 -6.01 5.99
C GLU A 156 11.64 -6.46 7.40
N GLU A 157 11.62 -5.56 8.38
CA GLU A 157 11.93 -5.90 9.78
C GLU A 157 10.87 -6.82 10.40
N ILE A 158 9.57 -6.61 10.13
CA ILE A 158 8.52 -7.54 10.57
C ILE A 158 8.75 -8.94 9.98
N ILE A 159 9.14 -9.03 8.71
CA ILE A 159 9.43 -10.30 8.06
C ILE A 159 10.67 -10.95 8.67
N LYS A 160 11.74 -10.20 8.94
CA LYS A 160 12.93 -10.71 9.63
C LYS A 160 12.61 -11.27 11.01
N GLU A 161 11.84 -10.53 11.80
CA GLU A 161 11.37 -10.95 13.13
C GLU A 161 10.54 -12.23 13.06
N GLY A 162 9.56 -12.30 12.16
CA GLY A 162 8.77 -13.52 12.00
C GLY A 162 9.58 -14.72 11.51
N ILE A 163 10.63 -14.51 10.71
CA ILE A 163 11.57 -15.59 10.32
C ILE A 163 12.40 -16.06 11.52
N SER A 164 12.93 -15.13 12.33
CA SER A 164 13.76 -15.50 13.49
C SER A 164 12.97 -16.25 14.56
N LEU A 165 11.68 -15.93 14.71
CA LEU A 165 10.74 -16.62 15.61
C LEU A 165 10.17 -17.92 15.02
N GLY A 166 10.52 -18.29 13.78
CA GLY A 166 10.02 -19.50 13.11
C GLY A 166 8.54 -19.43 12.69
N ILE A 167 7.93 -18.24 12.76
CA ILE A 167 6.54 -18.00 12.33
C ILE A 167 6.46 -17.97 10.80
N PHE A 168 7.46 -17.37 10.16
CA PHE A 168 7.56 -17.29 8.70
C PHE A 168 8.62 -18.24 8.16
N ARG A 169 8.37 -18.74 6.94
CA ARG A 169 9.34 -19.56 6.20
C ARG A 169 10.64 -18.79 5.96
N LYS A 170 11.79 -19.48 5.99
CA LYS A 170 13.08 -18.89 5.63
C LYS A 170 13.08 -18.44 4.16
N THR A 171 13.38 -17.16 3.92
CA THR A 171 13.48 -16.54 2.59
C THR A 171 14.34 -15.28 2.68
N ASP A 172 14.56 -14.59 1.56
CA ASP A 172 15.16 -13.26 1.55
C ASP A 172 14.10 -12.21 1.97
N PRO A 173 14.26 -11.51 3.12
CA PRO A 173 13.24 -10.61 3.64
C PRO A 173 12.94 -9.43 2.71
N LYS A 174 13.96 -8.94 2.00
CA LYS A 174 13.83 -7.79 1.09
C LYS A 174 13.04 -8.17 -0.16
N LEU A 175 13.33 -9.33 -0.74
CA LEU A 175 12.57 -9.87 -1.87
C LEU A 175 11.12 -10.13 -1.48
N GLN A 176 10.89 -10.71 -0.30
CA GLN A 176 9.53 -10.95 0.21
C GLN A 176 8.76 -9.63 0.41
N THR A 177 9.43 -8.59 0.92
CA THR A 177 8.87 -7.24 1.04
C THR A 177 8.45 -6.67 -0.31
N PHE A 178 9.32 -6.75 -1.32
CA PHE A 178 9.00 -6.27 -2.67
C PHE A 178 7.85 -7.03 -3.31
N ALA A 179 7.77 -8.35 -3.11
CA ALA A 179 6.66 -9.15 -3.61
C ALA A 179 5.31 -8.74 -2.98
N ILE A 180 5.28 -8.61 -1.65
CA ILE A 180 4.08 -8.22 -0.90
C ILE A 180 3.62 -6.81 -1.27
N LEU A 181 4.53 -5.84 -1.23
CA LEU A 181 4.20 -4.45 -1.54
C LEU A 181 3.90 -4.25 -3.03
N GLY A 182 4.56 -4.99 -3.92
CA GLY A 182 4.25 -4.98 -5.35
C GLY A 182 2.81 -5.41 -5.63
N MET A 183 2.37 -6.51 -5.00
CA MET A 183 0.99 -7.00 -5.08
C MET A 183 -0.02 -5.94 -4.57
N CYS A 184 0.26 -5.32 -3.44
CA CYS A 184 -0.62 -4.31 -2.85
C CYS A 184 -0.66 -3.02 -3.69
N ASN A 185 0.48 -2.54 -4.16
CA ASN A 185 0.57 -1.34 -5.00
C ASN A 185 -0.25 -1.52 -6.27
N TRP A 186 -0.15 -2.67 -6.96
CA TRP A 186 -0.80 -2.90 -8.25
C TRP A 186 -2.32 -2.70 -8.25
N VAL A 187 -2.97 -2.74 -7.07
CA VAL A 187 -4.39 -2.40 -6.87
C VAL A 187 -4.76 -1.07 -7.53
N TYR A 188 -3.88 -0.05 -7.51
CA TYR A 188 -4.16 1.27 -8.10
C TYR A 188 -4.55 1.17 -9.59
N LYS A 189 -4.05 0.15 -10.29
CA LYS A 189 -4.17 0.03 -11.74
C LYS A 189 -5.50 -0.57 -12.19
N TRP A 190 -6.00 -1.56 -11.44
CA TRP A 190 -7.19 -2.33 -11.81
C TRP A 190 -8.42 -2.04 -10.96
N TYR A 191 -8.27 -1.53 -9.73
CA TYR A 191 -9.41 -1.26 -8.85
C TYR A 191 -10.28 -0.11 -9.35
N LYS A 192 -11.61 -0.28 -9.30
CA LYS A 192 -12.61 0.71 -9.71
C LYS A 192 -13.67 0.87 -8.61
N PRO A 193 -13.70 1.98 -7.85
CA PRO A 193 -14.60 2.11 -6.69
C PRO A 193 -16.10 1.96 -6.98
N LYS A 194 -16.55 2.35 -8.18
CA LYS A 194 -17.99 2.35 -8.55
C LYS A 194 -18.44 1.15 -9.39
N HIS A 195 -17.49 0.39 -9.94
CA HIS A 195 -17.77 -0.70 -10.89
C HIS A 195 -16.94 -1.95 -10.57
N GLY A 196 -16.27 -1.97 -9.41
CA GLY A 196 -15.44 -3.07 -8.98
C GLY A 196 -16.29 -4.16 -8.33
N SER A 197 -15.94 -5.41 -8.61
CA SER A 197 -16.60 -6.58 -8.03
C SER A 197 -16.21 -6.84 -6.57
N PHE A 198 -15.22 -6.11 -6.03
CA PHE A 198 -14.61 -6.37 -4.73
C PHE A 198 -14.53 -5.10 -3.91
N THR A 199 -14.84 -5.22 -2.63
CA THR A 199 -14.62 -4.17 -1.62
C THR A 199 -13.15 -4.12 -1.20
N PRO A 200 -12.68 -3.00 -0.63
CA PRO A 200 -11.32 -2.89 -0.10
C PRO A 200 -10.97 -3.97 0.93
N ASP A 201 -11.93 -4.34 1.79
CA ASP A 201 -11.77 -5.39 2.78
C ASP A 201 -11.61 -6.77 2.12
N GLN A 202 -12.47 -7.11 1.15
CA GLN A 202 -12.33 -8.38 0.40
C GLN A 202 -10.98 -8.51 -0.30
N ILE A 203 -10.44 -7.41 -0.84
CA ILE A 203 -9.13 -7.42 -1.50
C ILE A 203 -8.02 -7.65 -0.48
N ALA A 204 -8.05 -6.91 0.63
CA ALA A 204 -7.07 -7.05 1.71
C ALA A 204 -7.08 -8.47 2.30
N ASP A 205 -8.26 -8.99 2.63
CA ASP A 205 -8.44 -10.33 3.19
C ASP A 205 -7.97 -11.41 2.22
N HIS A 206 -8.25 -11.25 0.92
CA HIS A 206 -7.77 -12.18 -0.09
C HIS A 206 -6.24 -12.20 -0.18
N PHE A 207 -5.60 -11.04 -0.17
CA PHE A 207 -4.14 -10.93 -0.22
C PHE A 207 -3.48 -11.53 1.02
N VAL A 208 -4.04 -11.28 2.21
CA VAL A 208 -3.58 -11.89 3.46
C VAL A 208 -3.70 -13.42 3.38
N ASN A 209 -4.88 -13.94 3.04
CA ASN A 209 -5.10 -15.38 2.92
C ASN A 209 -4.15 -16.03 1.92
N LEU A 210 -3.93 -15.39 0.76
CA LEU A 210 -2.98 -15.87 -0.25
C LEU A 210 -1.56 -15.97 0.29
N LEU A 211 -1.11 -15.03 1.12
CA LEU A 211 0.22 -15.05 1.71
C LEU A 211 0.35 -16.08 2.84
N GLU A 212 -0.70 -16.26 3.64
CA GLU A 212 -0.71 -17.18 4.79
C GLU A 212 -0.89 -18.64 4.38
N THR A 213 -1.69 -18.90 3.35
CA THR A 213 -2.06 -20.26 2.94
C THR A 213 -1.48 -20.70 1.59
N GLY A 214 -1.07 -19.73 0.75
CA GLY A 214 -0.66 -19.99 -0.63
C GLY A 214 -1.86 -20.25 -1.56
N TYR A 215 -1.60 -20.34 -2.88
CA TYR A 215 -2.64 -20.58 -3.89
C TYR A 215 -2.88 -22.08 -4.18
N LEU A 216 -1.93 -22.93 -3.81
CA LEU A 216 -2.04 -24.38 -4.01
C LEU A 216 -2.78 -25.01 -2.84
N LYS A 217 -3.66 -25.97 -3.13
CA LYS A 217 -4.22 -26.83 -2.10
C LYS A 217 -3.08 -27.57 -1.40
N CYS A 218 -2.95 -27.40 -0.09
CA CYS A 218 -1.94 -28.11 0.69
C CYS A 218 -2.11 -29.63 0.51
N ASN A 219 -0.99 -30.34 0.44
CA ASN A 219 -0.79 -31.66 -0.18
C ASN A 219 -1.57 -32.84 0.42
N GLN A 220 -2.57 -32.65 1.28
CA GLN A 220 -3.45 -33.74 1.72
C GLN A 220 -4.14 -34.42 0.53
N GLN A 221 -4.49 -33.67 -0.52
CA GLN A 221 -5.08 -34.23 -1.74
C GLN A 221 -4.06 -34.90 -2.66
N LYS A 222 -2.77 -34.54 -2.61
CA LYS A 222 -1.74 -35.21 -3.42
C LYS A 222 -1.31 -36.52 -2.78
N THR A 223 -1.27 -36.60 -1.44
CA THR A 223 -1.16 -37.87 -0.72
C THR A 223 -2.38 -38.75 -0.99
N GLN A 224 -3.59 -38.21 -0.93
CA GLN A 224 -4.83 -38.92 -1.27
C GLN A 224 -4.84 -39.43 -2.72
N PHE A 225 -4.49 -38.59 -3.69
CA PHE A 225 -4.45 -38.94 -5.12
C PHE A 225 -3.33 -39.93 -5.45
N LEU A 226 -2.14 -39.78 -4.84
CA LEU A 226 -1.04 -40.74 -4.98
C LEU A 226 -1.41 -42.08 -4.34
N LEU A 227 -2.03 -42.08 -3.15
CA LEU A 227 -2.54 -43.29 -2.49
C LEU A 227 -3.63 -43.98 -3.31
N GLU A 228 -4.58 -43.23 -3.87
CA GLU A 228 -5.66 -43.76 -4.72
C GLU A 228 -5.10 -44.32 -6.04
N SER A 229 -4.10 -43.65 -6.63
CA SER A 229 -3.41 -44.13 -7.85
C SER A 229 -2.54 -45.37 -7.61
N GLU A 230 -1.93 -45.52 -6.43
CA GLU A 230 -1.21 -46.73 -6.03
C GLU A 230 -2.15 -47.89 -5.67
N GLN A 231 -3.29 -47.60 -5.05
CA GLN A 231 -4.34 -48.59 -4.74
C GLN A 231 -4.96 -49.16 -6.03
N GLN A 232 -5.19 -48.33 -7.05
CA GLN A 232 -5.64 -48.79 -8.37
C GLN A 232 -4.59 -49.63 -9.11
N LYS A 233 -3.28 -49.34 -8.95
CA LYS A 233 -2.21 -50.11 -9.58
C LYS A 233 -1.93 -51.47 -8.93
N LYS A 234 -2.32 -51.70 -7.67
CA LYS A 234 -2.00 -52.94 -6.92
C LYS A 234 -3.15 -53.94 -6.76
N GLY A 235 -4.32 -53.69 -7.36
CA GLY A 235 -5.39 -54.70 -7.49
C GLY A 235 -5.96 -55.27 -6.18
N LYS A 236 -5.70 -54.64 -5.03
CA LYS A 236 -6.29 -55.01 -3.74
C LYS A 236 -6.79 -53.76 -3.02
N THR A 237 -8.09 -53.72 -2.78
CA THR A 237 -8.77 -52.70 -1.98
C THR A 237 -8.34 -52.85 -0.52
N VAL A 238 -7.23 -52.21 -0.13
CA VAL A 238 -6.88 -52.05 1.28
C VAL A 238 -7.91 -51.12 1.88
N THR A 239 -8.72 -51.62 2.82
CA THR A 239 -9.75 -50.81 3.46
C THR A 239 -9.11 -49.69 4.27
N LYS A 240 -9.78 -48.54 4.42
CA LYS A 240 -9.31 -47.42 5.28
C LYS A 240 -8.89 -47.93 6.67
N LYS A 241 -9.59 -48.93 7.20
CA LYS A 241 -9.31 -49.58 8.49
C LYS A 241 -7.92 -50.25 8.53
N GLU A 242 -7.55 -50.99 7.49
CA GLU A 242 -6.25 -51.66 7.39
C GLU A 242 -5.10 -50.67 7.18
N TYR A 243 -5.34 -49.57 6.47
CA TYR A 243 -4.36 -48.50 6.32
C TYR A 243 -4.08 -47.80 7.66
N TYR A 244 -5.12 -47.40 8.40
CA TYR A 244 -4.95 -46.80 9.73
C TYR A 244 -4.32 -47.75 10.74
N GLN A 245 -4.61 -49.06 10.65
CA GLN A 245 -3.92 -50.06 11.47
C GLN A 245 -2.42 -50.12 11.16
N ARG A 246 -2.03 -50.14 9.88
CA ARG A 246 -0.61 -50.09 9.50
C ARG A 246 0.09 -48.83 9.98
N LEU A 247 -0.53 -47.66 9.82
CA LEU A 247 0.03 -46.39 10.26
C LEU A 247 0.23 -46.37 11.78
N ARG A 248 -0.75 -46.90 12.53
CA ARG A 248 -0.67 -47.04 13.99
C ARG A 248 0.48 -47.95 14.41
N THR A 249 0.66 -49.09 13.74
CA THR A 249 1.79 -50.00 14.02
C THR A 249 3.13 -49.32 13.76
N GLN A 250 3.27 -48.60 12.64
CA GLN A 250 4.51 -47.87 12.32
C GLN A 250 4.84 -46.77 13.34
N CYS A 251 3.85 -46.06 13.86
CA CYS A 251 4.07 -45.07 14.92
C CYS A 251 4.52 -45.72 16.23
N ILE A 252 3.95 -46.88 16.59
CA ILE A 252 4.35 -47.63 17.78
C ILE A 252 5.79 -48.13 17.65
N ASP A 253 6.17 -48.63 16.48
CA ASP A 253 7.53 -49.11 16.21
C ASP A 253 8.56 -47.98 16.30
N MET A 254 8.24 -46.78 15.78
CA MET A 254 9.11 -45.61 15.94
C MET A 254 9.27 -45.18 17.40
N LEU A 255 8.17 -45.17 18.17
CA LEU A 255 8.23 -44.83 19.60
C LEU A 255 9.12 -45.82 20.36
N ASN A 256 8.99 -47.11 20.11
CA ASN A 256 9.85 -48.14 20.71
C ASN A 256 11.33 -47.99 20.33
N LEU A 257 11.61 -47.48 19.13
CA LEU A 257 12.98 -47.26 18.65
C LEU A 257 13.62 -46.05 19.33
N ILE A 258 12.86 -44.97 19.51
CA ILE A 258 13.27 -43.79 20.31
C ILE A 258 13.58 -44.21 21.75
N ASP A 259 12.68 -44.98 22.37
CA ASP A 259 12.80 -45.44 23.75
C ASP A 259 14.04 -46.36 23.96
N LYS A 260 14.42 -47.13 22.93
CA LYS A 260 15.66 -47.92 22.92
C LYS A 260 16.91 -47.05 22.78
N MET A 261 16.87 -46.01 21.96
CA MET A 261 18.00 -45.09 21.81
C MET A 261 18.25 -44.29 23.09
N GLU A 262 17.18 -43.86 23.78
CA GLU A 262 17.28 -43.15 25.05
C GLU A 262 17.83 -44.02 26.20
N LYS A 263 17.59 -45.33 26.17
CA LYS A 263 18.13 -46.29 27.15
C LYS A 263 19.56 -46.76 26.86
N SER A 264 20.08 -46.44 25.66
CA SER A 264 21.39 -46.90 25.18
C SER A 264 22.46 -45.79 25.19
N GLY A 265 22.13 -44.59 25.65
CA GLY A 265 23.06 -43.47 25.88
C GLY A 265 23.15 -43.13 27.35
#